data_AF-A0A933C7B3-F1
#
_entry.id   AF-A0A933C7B3-F1
#
_cell.length_a   1.000
_cell.length_b   1.000
_cell.length_c   1.000
_cell.angle_alpha   90.00
_cell.angle_beta   90.00
_cell.angle_gamma   90.00
#
_symmetry.space_group_name_H-M   'P 1'
#
loop_
_entity.id
_entity.type
_entity.pdbx_description
1 polymer ?
#
loop_
_entity_poly.entity_id
_entity_poly.type
_entity_poly.pdbx_seq_one_letter_code
_entity_poly.pdbx_strand_id
1 'polypeptide(L)'
;MNNASRREFLSRTGLAVAGLSFGALKGIASPQGRESASGLLFDEVDKARMRETIKHPRFAPFWKSVLEADLKADARFLRSELKTTSHVYDMLSARKILERTSFGFALSGDRNQFAVAKLAMEKILEYPKWDYFFEGGEHTIGLQRAPEATIAMAFALDWMGDLLSPDMKREVEKQIAEKGAPACYRTLWGMLHPDRVRGWTIDPNSDYRFRHTLDLRRWPIILNSTNLKVIPIAGLGIAGSLLAGKHPQAERWTDLAIQSARAFAPMFGRDGSYEEGVSYWGYTVLHLALLAEVLKRRQGIDLSSLINFPGTVRYGLNMSMPTHGKPGDCVNFGDASVVGDASVASWVARHFRDPIAQYVALEIGEVSSHYAVVWFDPSVKAQEPGPDLHDSRFSIDWAVSRTGYDLASTVVAMRSGLPANHEHADRNSVVMKSRGERLLHDPFKASYSYT
;
A
#
# COMPACT_ATOMS: atom_id res chain seq x y z
N MET A 1 -24.20 17.92 -48.12
CA MET A 1 -24.64 16.89 -47.15
C MET A 1 -24.01 17.25 -45.82
N ASN A 2 -24.86 17.64 -44.86
CA ASN A 2 -24.53 18.53 -43.75
C ASN A 2 -23.78 17.83 -42.59
N ASN A 3 -22.80 18.56 -42.05
CA ASN A 3 -22.11 18.30 -40.79
C ASN A 3 -23.04 18.51 -39.59
N ALA A 4 -23.23 17.47 -38.76
CA ALA A 4 -23.80 17.61 -37.43
C ALA A 4 -22.66 17.65 -36.38
N SER A 5 -22.64 18.70 -35.56
CA SER A 5 -21.57 18.95 -34.58
C SER A 5 -21.85 18.25 -33.24
N ARG A 6 -20.79 17.96 -32.47
CA ARG A 6 -20.79 17.35 -31.12
C ARG A 6 -21.77 17.98 -30.09
N ARG A 7 -22.33 19.17 -30.34
CA ARG A 7 -23.35 19.80 -29.47
C ARG A 7 -24.75 19.19 -29.59
N GLU A 8 -25.13 18.61 -30.72
CA GLU A 8 -26.48 18.03 -30.87
C GLU A 8 -26.64 16.70 -30.11
N PHE A 9 -25.58 15.91 -29.99
CA PHE A 9 -25.61 14.62 -29.29
C PHE A 9 -25.84 14.78 -27.77
N LEU A 10 -25.36 15.87 -27.16
CA LEU A 10 -25.51 16.12 -25.72
C LEU A 10 -26.87 16.75 -25.33
N SER A 11 -27.68 17.15 -26.30
CA SER A 11 -29.02 17.73 -26.05
C SER A 11 -30.15 16.70 -25.96
N ARG A 12 -29.88 15.42 -26.31
CA ARG A 12 -30.91 14.37 -26.41
C ARG A 12 -30.91 13.35 -25.25
N THR A 13 -30.07 13.54 -24.23
CA THR A 13 -29.95 12.59 -23.10
C THR A 13 -30.39 13.18 -21.75
N GLY A 14 -30.99 14.36 -21.74
CA GLY A 14 -31.55 14.97 -20.53
C GLY A 14 -33.07 15.02 -20.59
N LEU A 15 -33.74 14.07 -19.92
CA LEU A 15 -35.11 14.10 -19.35
C LEU A 15 -35.84 12.76 -19.54
N ALA A 16 -35.73 11.88 -18.54
CA ALA A 16 -36.62 10.78 -18.12
C ALA A 16 -35.74 9.78 -17.35
N VAL A 17 -35.88 9.46 -16.06
CA VAL A 17 -37.06 9.40 -15.19
C VAL A 17 -36.57 9.66 -13.76
N ALA A 18 -37.13 10.69 -13.14
CA ALA A 18 -37.25 10.76 -11.68
C ALA A 18 -38.43 9.86 -11.27
N GLY A 19 -38.24 9.03 -10.25
CA GLY A 19 -39.31 8.29 -9.60
C GLY A 19 -39.21 6.78 -9.71
N LEU A 20 -38.33 6.17 -8.91
CA LEU A 20 -38.61 4.84 -8.36
C LEU A 20 -38.27 4.84 -6.87
N SER A 21 -39.32 4.54 -6.12
CA SER A 21 -39.52 4.70 -4.69
C SER A 21 -38.61 3.81 -3.83
N PHE A 22 -38.39 4.27 -2.60
CA PHE A 22 -37.83 3.52 -1.48
C PHE A 22 -38.53 2.16 -1.31
N GLY A 23 -37.89 1.11 -1.81
CA GLY A 23 -38.22 -0.28 -1.49
C GLY A 23 -37.35 -0.73 -0.31
N ALA A 24 -38.02 -1.05 0.80
CA ALA A 24 -37.40 -1.57 2.02
C ALA A 24 -36.44 -2.73 1.71
N LEU A 25 -35.17 -2.57 2.07
CA LEU A 25 -34.18 -3.63 2.10
C LEU A 25 -34.58 -4.66 3.17
N LYS A 26 -35.27 -5.73 2.74
CA LYS A 26 -35.48 -6.92 3.57
C LYS A 26 -34.14 -7.59 3.81
N GLY A 27 -33.91 -7.91 5.08
CA GLY A 27 -32.66 -8.42 5.64
C GLY A 27 -32.03 -9.55 4.82
N ILE A 28 -30.77 -9.33 4.46
CA ILE A 28 -29.85 -10.39 4.09
C ILE A 28 -29.42 -11.05 5.40
N ALA A 29 -29.64 -12.36 5.49
CA ALA A 29 -29.24 -13.19 6.61
C ALA A 29 -27.76 -12.96 6.95
N SER A 30 -27.49 -12.60 8.20
CA SER A 30 -26.15 -12.58 8.76
C SER A 30 -25.54 -13.98 8.64
N PRO A 31 -24.32 -14.14 8.10
CA PRO A 31 -23.63 -15.42 8.17
C PRO A 31 -23.46 -15.81 9.63
N GLN A 32 -23.96 -17.00 9.98
CA GLN A 32 -23.79 -17.59 11.30
C GLN A 32 -22.31 -17.67 11.67
N GLY A 33 -21.97 -17.12 12.84
CA GLY A 33 -20.92 -17.63 13.72
C GLY A 33 -19.48 -17.63 13.21
N ARG A 34 -18.92 -16.47 12.87
CA ARG A 34 -17.50 -16.22 13.16
C ARG A 34 -17.44 -15.32 14.39
N GLU A 35 -16.72 -15.76 15.41
CA GLU A 35 -16.30 -14.89 16.52
C GLU A 35 -15.80 -13.57 15.93
N SER A 36 -16.21 -12.43 16.51
CA SER A 36 -15.78 -11.12 16.02
C SER A 36 -14.25 -11.07 16.00
N ALA A 37 -13.67 -10.84 14.83
CA ALA A 37 -12.22 -10.77 14.66
C ALA A 37 -11.62 -9.77 15.67
N SER A 38 -10.69 -10.27 16.49
CA SER A 38 -10.15 -9.53 17.63
C SER A 38 -8.92 -8.71 17.26
N GLY A 39 -8.06 -9.22 16.36
CA GLY A 39 -6.86 -8.54 15.88
C GLY A 39 -7.10 -7.70 14.63
N LEU A 40 -6.21 -6.74 14.37
CA LEU A 40 -6.29 -5.82 13.24
C LEU A 40 -6.14 -6.54 11.89
N LEU A 41 -5.18 -7.45 11.76
CA LEU A 41 -4.93 -8.20 10.51
C LEU A 41 -5.17 -9.72 10.63
N PHE A 42 -4.97 -10.28 11.81
CA PHE A 42 -5.11 -11.72 12.07
C PHE A 42 -5.38 -11.97 13.55
N ASP A 43 -5.88 -13.16 13.89
CA ASP A 43 -6.10 -13.62 15.26
C ASP A 43 -5.09 -14.73 15.64
N GLU A 44 -5.06 -15.14 16.90
CA GLU A 44 -4.22 -16.27 17.35
C GLU A 44 -4.43 -17.54 16.54
N VAL A 45 -5.69 -17.82 16.14
CA VAL A 45 -6.04 -18.99 15.32
C VAL A 45 -5.41 -18.98 13.93
N ASP A 46 -5.06 -17.80 13.40
CA ASP A 46 -4.41 -17.66 12.09
C ASP A 46 -2.91 -18.01 12.14
N LYS A 47 -2.26 -17.92 13.32
CA LYS A 47 -0.81 -18.10 13.44
C LYS A 47 -0.35 -19.50 13.02
N ALA A 48 -1.17 -20.53 13.19
CA ALA A 48 -0.86 -21.88 12.71
C ALA A 48 -0.67 -21.90 11.18
N ARG A 49 -1.59 -21.28 10.42
CA ARG A 49 -1.48 -21.14 8.96
C ARG A 49 -0.22 -20.34 8.59
N MET A 50 0.03 -19.24 9.28
CA MET A 50 1.18 -18.38 9.01
C MET A 50 2.50 -19.11 9.27
N ARG A 51 2.59 -19.93 10.32
CA ARG A 51 3.76 -20.78 10.62
C ARG A 51 4.00 -21.86 9.56
N GLU A 52 2.96 -22.39 8.92
CA GLU A 52 3.15 -23.26 7.76
C GLU A 52 3.56 -22.46 6.52
N THR A 53 2.99 -21.25 6.34
CA THR A 53 3.31 -20.38 5.21
C THR A 53 4.80 -20.03 5.15
N ILE A 54 5.41 -19.66 6.28
CA ILE A 54 6.85 -19.32 6.34
C ILE A 54 7.79 -20.50 6.04
N LYS A 55 7.29 -21.75 6.03
CA LYS A 55 8.08 -22.93 5.62
C LYS A 55 8.07 -23.14 4.10
N HIS A 56 7.08 -22.58 3.40
CA HIS A 56 6.98 -22.73 1.96
C HIS A 56 8.18 -22.04 1.27
N PRO A 57 8.81 -22.64 0.24
CA PRO A 57 10.03 -22.12 -0.39
C PRO A 57 9.94 -20.66 -0.84
N ARG A 58 8.76 -20.22 -1.25
CA ARG A 58 8.48 -18.83 -1.62
C ARG A 58 8.65 -17.83 -0.47
N PHE A 59 8.28 -18.19 0.75
CA PHE A 59 8.24 -17.28 1.91
C PHE A 59 9.40 -17.51 2.89
N ALA A 60 10.04 -18.68 2.82
CA ALA A 60 11.16 -19.04 3.68
C ALA A 60 12.35 -18.06 3.60
N PRO A 61 12.74 -17.49 2.43
CA PRO A 61 13.80 -16.48 2.36
C PRO A 61 13.44 -15.20 3.13
N PHE A 62 12.21 -14.72 3.00
CA PHE A 62 11.72 -13.59 3.77
C PHE A 62 11.80 -13.89 5.27
N TRP A 63 11.27 -15.02 5.72
CA TRP A 63 11.30 -15.39 7.13
C TRP A 63 12.73 -15.56 7.67
N LYS A 64 13.63 -16.16 6.89
CA LYS A 64 15.05 -16.25 7.21
C LYS A 64 15.67 -14.87 7.44
N SER A 65 15.35 -13.88 6.59
CA SER A 65 15.82 -12.50 6.77
C SER A 65 15.31 -11.83 8.06
N VAL A 66 14.14 -12.23 8.56
CA VAL A 66 13.60 -11.76 9.83
C VAL A 66 14.38 -12.35 11.01
N LEU A 67 14.69 -13.66 10.95
CA LEU A 67 15.39 -14.38 12.02
C LEU A 67 16.89 -14.06 12.09
N GLU A 68 17.54 -13.88 10.94
CA GLU A 68 18.99 -13.64 10.84
C GLU A 68 19.36 -12.15 10.89
N ALA A 69 18.38 -11.24 11.03
CA ALA A 69 18.64 -9.82 11.22
C ALA A 69 19.53 -9.59 12.46
N ASP A 70 20.50 -8.69 12.34
CA ASP A 70 21.39 -8.34 13.45
C ASP A 70 20.67 -7.46 14.49
N LEU A 71 19.99 -8.13 15.43
CA LEU A 71 19.28 -7.49 16.54
C LEU A 71 20.20 -6.66 17.45
N LYS A 72 21.51 -6.97 17.50
CA LYS A 72 22.48 -6.18 18.28
C LYS A 72 22.80 -4.87 17.55
N ALA A 73 22.99 -4.92 16.24
CA ALA A 73 23.15 -3.71 15.43
C ALA A 73 21.89 -2.84 15.48
N ASP A 74 20.70 -3.43 15.35
CA ASP A 74 19.43 -2.70 15.49
C ASP A 74 19.34 -2.00 16.85
N ALA A 75 19.62 -2.72 17.94
CA ALA A 75 19.56 -2.15 19.29
C ALA A 75 20.61 -1.05 19.51
N ARG A 76 21.81 -1.19 18.93
CA ARG A 76 22.86 -0.15 18.96
C ARG A 76 22.40 1.10 18.22
N PHE A 77 21.89 0.93 17.00
CA PHE A 77 21.35 2.04 16.20
C PHE A 77 20.27 2.80 16.99
N LEU A 78 19.26 2.08 17.51
CA LEU A 78 18.16 2.65 18.27
C LEU A 78 18.60 3.38 19.55
N ARG A 79 19.62 2.88 20.25
CA ARG A 79 20.07 3.47 21.52
C ARG A 79 21.00 4.66 21.36
N SER A 80 21.86 4.63 20.34
CA SER A 80 23.06 5.47 20.34
C SER A 80 23.31 6.22 19.04
N GLU A 81 22.69 5.81 17.93
CA GLU A 81 22.96 6.40 16.61
C GLU A 81 21.76 7.21 16.09
N LEU A 82 20.54 6.77 16.41
CA LEU A 82 19.29 7.40 16.00
C LEU A 82 19.18 8.84 16.51
N LYS A 83 18.81 9.75 15.61
CA LYS A 83 18.53 11.15 15.91
C LYS A 83 17.05 11.43 15.69
N THR A 84 16.37 11.94 16.71
CA THR A 84 14.93 12.30 16.64
C THR A 84 14.62 13.49 15.73
N THR A 85 15.65 14.12 15.15
CA THR A 85 15.56 15.13 14.09
C THR A 85 15.69 14.55 12.67
N SER A 86 16.04 13.25 12.54
CA SER A 86 16.13 12.58 11.24
C SER A 86 14.88 11.75 10.95
N HIS A 87 13.93 12.36 10.25
CA HIS A 87 12.71 11.67 9.83
C HIS A 87 12.93 10.86 8.56
N VAL A 88 13.79 11.34 7.66
CA VAL A 88 13.96 10.74 6.34
C VAL A 88 14.61 9.37 6.46
N TYR A 89 15.64 9.26 7.29
CA TYR A 89 16.48 8.06 7.43
C TYR A 89 16.25 7.33 8.74
N ASP A 90 16.37 8.01 9.88
CA ASP A 90 16.41 7.31 11.17
C ASP A 90 15.03 6.85 11.64
N MET A 91 14.01 7.71 11.52
CA MET A 91 12.63 7.31 11.86
C MET A 91 12.13 6.19 10.94
N LEU A 92 12.47 6.26 9.64
CA LEU A 92 12.19 5.18 8.70
C LEU A 92 12.83 3.87 9.18
N SER A 93 14.11 3.91 9.54
CA SER A 93 14.86 2.73 9.99
C SER A 93 14.27 2.16 11.29
N ALA A 94 13.97 3.01 12.27
CA ALA A 94 13.32 2.59 13.52
C ALA A 94 11.96 1.93 13.26
N ARG A 95 11.15 2.50 12.36
CA ARG A 95 9.87 1.90 11.95
C ARG A 95 10.07 0.55 11.25
N LYS A 96 11.06 0.40 10.35
CA LYS A 96 11.37 -0.89 9.69
C LYS A 96 11.74 -1.96 10.73
N ILE A 97 12.55 -1.57 11.71
CA ILE A 97 12.94 -2.45 12.82
C ILE A 97 11.70 -2.84 13.62
N LEU A 98 10.84 -1.89 13.99
CA LEU A 98 9.60 -2.16 14.72
C LEU A 98 8.71 -3.18 14.00
N GLU A 99 8.42 -2.98 12.72
CA GLU A 99 7.58 -3.91 11.95
C GLU A 99 8.20 -5.31 11.86
N ARG A 100 9.49 -5.40 11.49
CA ARG A 100 10.19 -6.68 11.37
C ARG A 100 10.18 -7.44 12.69
N THR A 101 10.56 -6.76 13.78
CA THR A 101 10.79 -7.40 15.08
C THR A 101 9.49 -7.71 15.81
N SER A 102 8.46 -6.85 15.71
CA SER A 102 7.14 -7.16 16.26
C SER A 102 6.49 -8.34 15.53
N PHE A 103 6.58 -8.40 14.19
CA PHE A 103 6.09 -9.57 13.43
C PHE A 103 6.90 -10.83 13.72
N GLY A 104 8.23 -10.71 13.77
CA GLY A 104 9.14 -11.80 14.14
C GLY A 104 8.77 -12.38 15.51
N PHE A 105 8.54 -11.53 16.51
CA PHE A 105 8.04 -11.95 17.81
C PHE A 105 6.65 -12.60 17.73
N ALA A 106 5.70 -12.02 16.99
CA ALA A 106 4.33 -12.51 16.92
C ALA A 106 4.23 -13.99 16.48
N LEU A 107 5.11 -14.42 15.56
CA LEU A 107 5.14 -15.79 15.05
C LEU A 107 6.08 -16.73 15.81
N SER A 108 7.23 -16.24 16.27
CA SER A 108 8.27 -17.07 16.91
C SER A 108 8.18 -17.14 18.43
N GLY A 109 7.63 -16.11 19.08
CA GLY A 109 7.71 -15.92 20.53
C GLY A 109 9.08 -15.48 21.04
N ASP A 110 10.05 -15.17 20.16
CA ASP A 110 11.41 -14.80 20.55
C ASP A 110 11.45 -13.49 21.35
N ARG A 111 11.89 -13.58 22.61
CA ARG A 111 11.97 -12.43 23.52
C ARG A 111 13.02 -11.40 23.12
N ASN A 112 14.03 -11.77 22.31
CA ASN A 112 14.99 -10.82 21.78
C ASN A 112 14.34 -9.92 20.73
N GLN A 113 13.53 -10.49 19.82
CA GLN A 113 12.71 -9.74 18.86
C GLN A 113 11.77 -8.79 19.60
N PHE A 114 11.06 -9.27 20.64
CA PHE A 114 10.21 -8.41 21.47
C PHE A 114 10.97 -7.25 22.13
N ALA A 115 12.15 -7.50 22.68
CA ALA A 115 12.94 -6.47 23.35
C ALA A 115 13.38 -5.36 22.37
N VAL A 116 13.79 -5.72 21.16
CA VAL A 116 14.14 -4.74 20.11
C VAL A 116 12.90 -4.02 19.59
N ALA A 117 11.77 -4.71 19.40
CA ALA A 117 10.50 -4.11 19.00
C ALA A 117 10.03 -3.05 20.01
N LYS A 118 10.07 -3.38 21.31
CA LYS A 118 9.73 -2.45 22.39
C LYS A 118 10.66 -1.23 22.40
N LEU A 119 11.96 -1.43 22.21
CA LEU A 119 12.92 -0.33 22.12
C LEU A 119 12.66 0.56 20.89
N ALA A 120 12.33 -0.02 19.73
CA ALA A 120 12.00 0.74 18.53
C ALA A 120 10.72 1.58 18.74
N MET A 121 9.70 0.98 19.38
CA MET A 121 8.47 1.65 19.80
C MET A 121 8.77 2.85 20.72
N GLU A 122 9.56 2.65 21.78
CA GLU A 122 10.00 3.71 22.70
C GLU A 122 10.71 4.84 21.94
N LYS A 123 11.62 4.51 21.01
CA LYS A 123 12.36 5.51 20.24
C LYS A 123 11.51 6.30 19.25
N ILE A 124 10.49 5.70 18.66
CA ILE A 124 9.52 6.42 17.82
C ILE A 124 8.68 7.38 18.67
N LEU A 125 8.33 7.01 19.90
CA LEU A 125 7.57 7.87 20.82
C LEU A 125 8.37 9.12 21.25
N GLU A 126 9.70 9.07 21.22
CA GLU A 126 10.59 10.21 21.52
C GLU A 126 10.56 11.30 20.44
N TYR A 127 10.11 11.00 19.21
CA TYR A 127 10.01 12.00 18.15
C TYR A 127 8.95 13.06 18.51
N PRO A 128 9.30 14.36 18.54
CA PRO A 128 8.33 15.41 18.88
C PRO A 128 7.22 15.51 17.83
N LYS A 129 7.56 15.24 16.57
CA LYS A 129 6.66 15.22 15.42
C LYS A 129 6.90 13.93 14.66
N TRP A 130 5.85 13.30 14.15
CA TRP A 130 5.99 12.04 13.41
C TRP A 130 6.18 12.22 11.90
N ASP A 131 6.13 13.45 11.40
CA ASP A 131 6.47 13.78 10.01
C ASP A 131 7.11 15.17 9.96
N TYR A 132 7.74 15.46 8.82
CA TYR A 132 8.57 16.64 8.60
C TYR A 132 7.94 17.60 7.57
N PHE A 133 6.68 17.40 7.20
CA PHE A 133 5.89 18.33 6.40
C PHE A 133 4.96 19.16 7.30
N PHE A 134 4.74 20.42 6.96
CA PHE A 134 3.85 21.32 7.68
C PHE A 134 2.74 21.88 6.83
N GLU A 135 1.65 22.21 7.51
CA GLU A 135 0.59 23.08 7.05
C GLU A 135 0.63 24.39 7.87
N GLY A 136 0.68 25.51 7.17
CA GLY A 136 0.80 26.84 7.77
C GLY A 136 2.09 27.04 8.59
N GLY A 137 3.14 26.26 8.30
CA GLY A 137 4.44 26.33 8.99
C GLY A 137 4.45 25.80 10.43
N GLU A 138 3.33 25.30 10.94
CA GLU A 138 3.19 24.95 12.35
C GLU A 138 2.74 23.50 12.56
N HIS A 139 1.74 23.05 11.81
CA HIS A 139 1.09 21.78 12.09
C HIS A 139 1.55 20.66 11.16
N THR A 140 2.02 19.55 11.72
CA THR A 140 2.49 18.39 10.95
C THR A 140 1.43 17.81 10.02
N ILE A 141 1.72 17.67 8.73
CA ILE A 141 0.93 16.83 7.82
C ILE A 141 1.66 15.51 7.61
N GLY A 142 0.92 14.42 7.51
CA GLY A 142 1.47 13.08 7.33
C GLY A 142 1.38 12.64 5.88
N LEU A 143 2.52 12.56 5.18
CA LEU A 143 2.58 12.02 3.81
C LEU A 143 3.28 10.67 3.78
N GLN A 144 4.26 10.46 4.66
CA GLN A 144 5.07 9.24 4.67
C GLN A 144 5.29 8.75 6.10
N ARG A 145 5.98 9.53 6.93
CA ARG A 145 6.47 9.05 8.23
C ARG A 145 5.36 8.91 9.27
N ALA A 146 4.49 9.91 9.41
CA ALA A 146 3.42 9.82 10.39
C ALA A 146 2.41 8.70 10.06
N PRO A 147 1.95 8.55 8.80
CA PRO A 147 1.10 7.43 8.42
C PRO A 147 1.77 6.07 8.61
N GLU A 148 3.01 5.88 8.13
CA GLU A 148 3.72 4.60 8.26
C GLU A 148 3.98 4.23 9.73
N ALA A 149 4.38 5.19 10.57
CA ALA A 149 4.56 4.98 12.01
C ALA A 149 3.23 4.64 12.69
N THR A 150 2.13 5.29 12.29
CA THR A 150 0.79 4.97 12.80
C THR A 150 0.41 3.52 12.51
N ILE A 151 0.63 3.05 11.28
CA ILE A 151 0.37 1.66 10.88
C ILE A 151 1.25 0.69 11.69
N ALA A 152 2.56 0.93 11.73
CA ALA A 152 3.52 0.07 12.43
C ALA A 152 3.23 -0.02 13.94
N MET A 153 2.94 1.11 14.58
CA MET A 153 2.64 1.17 16.02
C MET A 153 1.31 0.48 16.34
N ALA A 154 0.29 0.65 15.49
CA ALA A 154 -1.00 -0.04 15.66
C ALA A 154 -0.85 -1.56 15.57
N PHE A 155 -0.13 -2.07 14.56
CA PHE A 155 0.11 -3.51 14.40
C PHE A 155 1.02 -4.06 15.49
N ALA A 156 2.08 -3.34 15.90
CA ALA A 156 2.90 -3.77 17.02
C ALA A 156 2.08 -3.82 18.33
N LEU A 157 1.22 -2.83 18.59
CA LEU A 157 0.34 -2.86 19.76
C LEU A 157 -0.62 -4.06 19.74
N ASP A 158 -1.14 -4.43 18.57
CA ASP A 158 -2.00 -5.60 18.37
C ASP A 158 -1.24 -6.91 18.61
N TRP A 159 0.00 -7.03 18.12
CA TRP A 159 0.74 -8.30 18.12
C TRP A 159 1.54 -8.61 19.37
N MET A 160 2.04 -7.58 20.06
CA MET A 160 2.84 -7.73 21.28
C MET A 160 2.22 -7.05 22.50
N GLY A 161 1.00 -6.52 22.35
CA GLY A 161 0.28 -5.77 23.36
C GLY A 161 0.20 -6.48 24.70
N ASP A 162 -0.05 -7.79 24.74
CA ASP A 162 -0.22 -8.54 25.99
C ASP A 162 0.99 -8.51 26.93
N LEU A 163 2.18 -8.23 26.40
CA LEU A 163 3.42 -8.13 27.17
C LEU A 163 3.85 -6.69 27.47
N LEU A 164 3.14 -5.71 26.91
CA LEU A 164 3.39 -4.29 27.19
C LEU A 164 2.70 -3.89 28.50
N SER A 165 3.36 -2.99 29.26
CA SER A 165 2.73 -2.40 30.45
C SER A 165 1.51 -1.57 30.05
N PRO A 166 0.48 -1.45 30.93
CA PRO A 166 -0.68 -0.60 30.66
C PRO A 166 -0.30 0.85 30.32
N ASP A 167 0.75 1.40 30.96
CA ASP A 167 1.27 2.73 30.66
C ASP A 167 1.82 2.83 29.24
N MET A 168 2.61 1.85 28.79
CA MET A 168 3.14 1.85 27.43
C MET A 168 2.01 1.75 26.40
N LYS A 169 1.00 0.90 26.62
CA LYS A 169 -0.16 0.81 25.71
C LYS A 169 -0.89 2.14 25.60
N ARG A 170 -1.15 2.80 26.75
CA ARG A 170 -1.80 4.12 26.79
C ARG A 170 -0.96 5.19 26.09
N GLU A 171 0.35 5.19 26.30
CA GLU A 171 1.24 6.18 25.68
C GLU A 171 1.30 6.01 24.16
N VAL A 172 1.34 4.77 23.67
CA VAL A 172 1.26 4.48 22.22
C VAL A 172 -0.07 4.95 21.63
N GLU A 173 -1.20 4.58 22.24
CA GLU A 173 -2.53 5.01 21.79
C GLU A 173 -2.67 6.54 21.79
N LYS A 174 -2.17 7.20 22.84
CA LYS A 174 -2.14 8.66 22.97
C LYS A 174 -1.32 9.29 21.84
N GLN A 175 -0.10 8.82 21.58
CA GLN A 175 0.73 9.42 20.54
C GLN A 175 0.22 9.14 19.12
N ILE A 176 -0.43 7.99 18.88
CA ILE A 176 -1.20 7.78 17.65
C ILE A 176 -2.30 8.85 17.54
N ALA A 177 -3.03 9.12 18.62
CA ALA A 177 -4.11 10.12 18.64
C ALA A 177 -3.65 11.58 18.57
N GLU A 178 -2.42 11.90 18.98
CA GLU A 178 -1.87 13.27 19.02
C GLU A 178 -0.96 13.61 17.84
N LYS A 179 -0.16 12.64 17.37
CA LYS A 179 0.89 12.85 16.34
C LYS A 179 0.55 12.15 15.02
N GLY A 180 0.07 10.92 15.08
CA GLY A 180 -0.18 10.08 13.90
C GLY A 180 -1.47 10.44 13.15
N ALA A 181 -2.61 10.15 13.77
CA ALA A 181 -3.93 10.35 13.17
C ALA A 181 -4.20 11.82 12.82
N PRO A 182 -3.87 12.83 13.65
CA PRO A 182 -4.06 14.23 13.27
C PRO A 182 -3.23 14.66 12.06
N ALA A 183 -2.01 14.13 11.90
CA ALA A 183 -1.18 14.40 10.74
C ALA A 183 -1.80 13.80 9.47
N CYS A 184 -2.28 12.56 9.53
CA CYS A 184 -3.00 11.93 8.42
C CYS A 184 -4.29 12.68 8.06
N TYR A 185 -5.09 13.03 9.09
CA TYR A 185 -6.34 13.78 8.93
C TYR A 185 -6.10 15.12 8.22
N ARG A 186 -5.10 15.88 8.67
CA ARG A 186 -4.78 17.20 8.10
C ARG A 186 -4.33 17.11 6.64
N THR A 187 -3.55 16.09 6.30
CA THR A 187 -3.17 15.80 4.91
C THR A 187 -4.41 15.56 4.04
N LEU A 188 -5.24 14.60 4.41
CA LEU A 188 -6.41 14.20 3.61
C LEU A 188 -7.44 15.33 3.53
N TRP A 189 -7.66 16.03 4.63
CA TRP A 189 -8.54 17.20 4.66
C TRP A 189 -8.02 18.32 3.76
N GLY A 190 -6.71 18.60 3.78
CA GLY A 190 -6.08 19.60 2.91
C GLY A 190 -6.18 19.22 1.42
N MET A 191 -6.05 17.94 1.08
CA MET A 191 -6.26 17.45 -0.29
C MET A 191 -7.73 17.55 -0.74
N LEU A 192 -8.68 17.40 0.19
CA LEU A 192 -10.11 17.55 -0.06
C LEU A 192 -10.54 19.03 -0.18
N HIS A 193 -9.84 19.93 0.53
CA HIS A 193 -10.13 21.35 0.61
C HIS A 193 -8.88 22.20 0.30
N PRO A 194 -8.33 22.10 -0.93
CA PRO A 194 -7.07 22.76 -1.26
C PRO A 194 -7.15 24.28 -1.19
N ASP A 195 -8.34 24.87 -1.35
CA ASP A 195 -8.61 26.30 -1.18
C ASP A 195 -8.48 26.80 0.26
N ARG A 196 -8.52 25.87 1.24
CA ARG A 196 -8.41 26.17 2.67
C ARG A 196 -7.02 25.91 3.24
N VAL A 197 -6.11 25.38 2.43
CA VAL A 197 -4.72 25.15 2.82
C VAL A 197 -4.00 26.49 2.92
N ARG A 198 -3.42 26.79 4.09
CA ARG A 198 -2.63 28.00 4.36
C ARG A 198 -1.26 27.95 3.69
N GLY A 199 -0.67 26.77 3.57
CA GLY A 199 0.55 26.58 2.82
C GLY A 199 1.33 25.38 3.32
N TRP A 200 1.55 24.40 2.42
CA TRP A 200 2.39 23.26 2.73
C TRP A 200 3.87 23.63 2.63
N THR A 201 4.66 23.23 3.61
CA THR A 201 6.11 23.44 3.66
C THR A 201 6.82 22.22 4.26
N ILE A 202 8.15 22.24 4.25
CA ILE A 202 8.98 21.27 4.96
C ILE A 202 9.46 21.92 6.25
N ASP A 203 9.59 21.14 7.33
CA ASP A 203 10.19 21.60 8.58
C ASP A 203 11.58 22.19 8.27
N PRO A 204 11.86 23.46 8.59
CA PRO A 204 13.17 24.05 8.35
C PRO A 204 14.31 23.30 9.07
N ASN A 205 13.98 22.53 10.12
CA ASN A 205 14.92 21.70 10.87
C ASN A 205 15.04 20.26 10.34
N SER A 206 14.32 19.92 9.28
CA SER A 206 14.37 18.58 8.69
C SER A 206 15.74 18.25 8.09
N ASP A 207 16.14 16.98 8.16
CA ASP A 207 17.27 16.42 7.45
C ASP A 207 17.03 16.23 5.94
N TYR A 208 15.85 16.60 5.43
CA TYR A 208 15.51 16.45 4.03
C TYR A 208 16.33 17.36 3.11
N ARG A 209 17.03 16.76 2.13
CA ARG A 209 18.03 17.42 1.28
C ARG A 209 17.47 18.59 0.44
N PHE A 210 16.18 18.58 0.12
CA PHE A 210 15.53 19.61 -0.70
C PHE A 210 14.59 20.53 0.09
N ARG A 211 14.73 20.58 1.42
CA ARG A 211 13.84 21.37 2.30
C ARG A 211 13.75 22.86 1.95
N HIS A 212 14.76 23.42 1.28
CA HIS A 212 14.81 24.84 0.89
C HIS A 212 14.53 25.08 -0.61
N THR A 213 14.37 24.02 -1.41
CA THR A 213 14.26 24.13 -2.88
C THR A 213 12.94 23.64 -3.43
N LEU A 214 12.15 22.86 -2.68
CA LEU A 214 10.84 22.41 -3.12
C LEU A 214 9.74 23.44 -2.85
N ASP A 215 8.98 23.76 -3.89
CA ASP A 215 7.72 24.49 -3.77
C ASP A 215 6.56 23.51 -3.59
N LEU A 216 5.96 23.49 -2.38
CA LEU A 216 4.85 22.61 -2.07
C LEU A 216 3.47 23.28 -2.18
N ARG A 217 3.38 24.53 -2.66
CA ARG A 217 2.11 25.30 -2.65
C ARG A 217 0.97 24.59 -3.38
N ARG A 218 1.29 23.82 -4.43
CA ARG A 218 0.31 23.06 -5.23
C ARG A 218 0.19 21.59 -4.83
N TRP A 219 0.95 21.12 -3.85
CA TRP A 219 0.91 19.72 -3.42
C TRP A 219 -0.46 19.23 -2.95
N PRO A 220 -1.30 20.02 -2.25
CA PRO A 220 -2.66 19.58 -1.92
C PRO A 220 -3.48 19.18 -3.15
N ILE A 221 -3.26 19.83 -4.30
CA ILE A 221 -3.95 19.54 -5.56
C ILE A 221 -3.26 18.37 -6.27
N ILE A 222 -1.94 18.43 -6.42
CA ILE A 222 -1.16 17.45 -7.18
C ILE A 222 -1.22 16.08 -6.50
N LEU A 223 -0.95 16.01 -5.19
CA LEU A 223 -0.87 14.76 -4.45
C LEU A 223 -2.24 14.12 -4.18
N ASN A 224 -3.34 14.84 -4.43
CA ASN A 224 -4.69 14.31 -4.25
C ASN A 224 -5.00 13.11 -5.19
N SER A 225 -4.25 13.03 -6.30
CA SER A 225 -4.38 12.00 -7.35
C SER A 225 -3.12 11.13 -7.47
N THR A 226 -2.24 11.10 -6.45
CA THR A 226 -1.02 10.29 -6.51
C THR A 226 -0.96 9.22 -5.44
N ASN A 227 -0.04 8.28 -5.64
CA ASN A 227 0.22 7.17 -4.72
C ASN A 227 0.45 7.63 -3.27
N LEU A 228 1.00 8.83 -3.03
CA LEU A 228 1.27 9.35 -1.68
C LEU A 228 0.01 9.52 -0.83
N LYS A 229 -1.18 9.64 -1.43
CA LYS A 229 -2.43 9.76 -0.69
C LYS A 229 -2.85 8.47 0.02
N VAL A 230 -2.44 7.30 -0.46
CA VAL A 230 -2.92 6.02 0.11
C VAL A 230 -2.34 5.68 1.48
N ILE A 231 -1.15 6.19 1.82
CA ILE A 231 -0.55 5.96 3.15
C ILE A 231 -1.37 6.66 4.25
N PRO A 232 -1.63 7.99 4.17
CA PRO A 232 -2.47 8.64 5.17
C PRO A 232 -3.92 8.13 5.16
N ILE A 233 -4.44 7.64 4.02
CA ILE A 233 -5.73 6.92 3.99
C ILE A 233 -5.67 5.70 4.92
N ALA A 234 -4.70 4.81 4.72
CA ALA A 234 -4.56 3.59 5.52
C ALA A 234 -4.26 3.92 6.99
N GLY A 235 -3.29 4.80 7.25
CA GLY A 235 -2.91 5.22 8.60
C GLY A 235 -4.07 5.82 9.39
N LEU A 236 -4.87 6.69 8.76
CA LEU A 236 -6.03 7.30 9.42
C LEU A 236 -7.14 6.28 9.73
N GLY A 237 -7.47 5.41 8.78
CA GLY A 237 -8.51 4.39 8.97
C GLY A 237 -8.12 3.32 9.99
N ILE A 238 -6.85 2.93 10.03
CA ILE A 238 -6.31 1.99 11.04
C ILE A 238 -6.31 2.64 12.42
N ALA A 239 -5.89 3.91 12.55
CA ALA A 239 -5.99 4.64 13.81
C ALA A 239 -7.43 4.79 14.29
N GLY A 240 -8.36 5.14 13.39
CA GLY A 240 -9.79 5.21 13.69
C GLY A 240 -10.35 3.88 14.19
N SER A 241 -9.93 2.76 13.60
CA SER A 241 -10.33 1.41 14.03
C SER A 241 -9.73 1.01 15.37
N LEU A 242 -8.44 1.28 15.61
CA LEU A 242 -7.75 0.98 16.85
C LEU A 242 -8.35 1.75 18.05
N LEU A 243 -8.72 3.01 17.81
CA LEU A 243 -9.21 3.94 18.83
C LEU A 243 -10.73 4.06 18.87
N ALA A 244 -11.45 3.21 18.13
CA ALA A 244 -12.91 3.14 18.16
C ALA A 244 -13.41 2.91 19.60
N GLY A 245 -14.33 3.74 20.06
CA GLY A 245 -14.83 3.72 21.44
C GLY A 245 -13.85 4.22 22.52
N LYS A 246 -12.60 4.56 22.15
CA LYS A 246 -11.56 5.08 23.05
C LYS A 246 -11.25 6.57 22.85
N HIS A 247 -11.43 7.08 21.63
CA HIS A 247 -11.14 8.47 21.28
C HIS A 247 -12.31 9.14 20.56
N PRO A 248 -12.71 10.38 20.92
CA PRO A 248 -13.90 11.03 20.37
C PRO A 248 -13.83 11.34 18.86
N GLN A 249 -12.63 11.39 18.27
CA GLN A 249 -12.46 11.61 16.82
C GLN A 249 -12.33 10.33 16.00
N ALA A 250 -12.34 9.15 16.63
CA ALA A 250 -12.06 7.89 15.94
C ALA A 250 -13.02 7.62 14.76
N GLU A 251 -14.31 7.85 14.96
CA GLU A 251 -15.32 7.70 13.90
C GLU A 251 -15.08 8.68 12.74
N ARG A 252 -14.83 9.96 13.05
CA ARG A 252 -14.50 10.99 12.06
C ARG A 252 -13.24 10.63 11.25
N TRP A 253 -12.26 10.00 11.87
CA TRP A 253 -11.04 9.54 11.20
C TRP A 253 -11.34 8.39 10.24
N THR A 254 -12.11 7.39 10.67
CA THR A 254 -12.59 6.31 9.81
C THR A 254 -13.38 6.86 8.61
N ASP A 255 -14.31 7.78 8.83
CA ASP A 255 -15.14 8.37 7.77
C ASP A 255 -14.31 9.10 6.72
N LEU A 256 -13.37 9.96 7.15
CA LEU A 256 -12.51 10.69 6.21
C LEU A 256 -11.59 9.72 5.44
N ALA A 257 -11.09 8.67 6.09
CA ALA A 257 -10.29 7.64 5.41
C ALA A 257 -11.10 6.93 4.30
N ILE A 258 -12.33 6.51 4.59
CA ILE A 258 -13.23 5.88 3.61
C ILE A 258 -13.57 6.85 2.48
N GLN A 259 -13.94 8.09 2.80
CA GLN A 259 -14.24 9.13 1.81
C GLN A 259 -13.04 9.36 0.89
N SER A 260 -11.85 9.48 1.46
CA SER A 260 -10.60 9.71 0.72
C SER A 260 -10.22 8.52 -0.15
N ALA A 261 -10.45 7.29 0.33
CA ALA A 261 -10.26 6.06 -0.44
C ALA A 261 -11.20 6.01 -1.64
N ARG A 262 -12.49 6.32 -1.46
CA ARG A 262 -13.48 6.40 -2.55
C ARG A 262 -13.13 7.49 -3.56
N ALA A 263 -12.61 8.63 -3.10
CA ALA A 263 -12.15 9.71 -3.98
C ALA A 263 -10.86 9.34 -4.74
N PHE A 264 -10.04 8.42 -4.21
CA PHE A 264 -8.82 7.94 -4.86
C PHE A 264 -9.07 6.76 -5.81
N ALA A 265 -10.12 5.96 -5.58
CA ALA A 265 -10.45 4.80 -6.42
C ALA A 265 -10.47 5.06 -7.94
N PRO A 266 -10.95 6.21 -8.46
CA PRO A 266 -10.91 6.52 -9.89
C PRO A 266 -9.50 6.64 -10.50
N MET A 267 -8.43 6.65 -9.70
CA MET A 267 -7.04 6.61 -10.19
C MET A 267 -6.63 5.23 -10.72
N PHE A 268 -7.47 4.22 -10.47
CA PHE A 268 -7.33 2.91 -11.10
C PHE A 268 -8.20 2.83 -12.34
N GLY A 269 -7.65 2.22 -13.38
CA GLY A 269 -8.40 1.78 -14.55
C GLY A 269 -9.53 0.83 -14.17
N ARG A 270 -10.55 0.71 -15.02
CA ARG A 270 -11.70 -0.20 -14.78
C ARG A 270 -11.27 -1.67 -14.69
N ASP A 271 -10.19 -2.00 -15.37
CA ASP A 271 -9.49 -3.30 -15.36
C ASP A 271 -8.44 -3.42 -14.23
N GLY A 272 -8.32 -2.41 -13.37
CA GLY A 272 -7.40 -2.38 -12.24
C GLY A 272 -5.99 -1.89 -12.56
N SER A 273 -5.72 -1.42 -13.80
CA SER A 273 -4.42 -0.85 -14.16
C SER A 273 -4.13 0.46 -13.41
N TYR A 274 -2.85 0.81 -13.27
CA TYR A 274 -2.42 1.99 -12.52
C TYR A 274 -1.42 2.84 -13.32
N GLU A 275 -1.68 4.14 -13.47
CA GLU A 275 -0.94 4.99 -14.41
C GLU A 275 0.46 5.40 -13.95
N GLU A 276 0.73 5.43 -12.63
CA GLU A 276 2.08 5.72 -12.12
C GLU A 276 3.03 4.52 -12.28
N GLY A 277 2.55 3.40 -12.83
CA GLY A 277 3.37 2.24 -13.18
C GLY A 277 3.49 1.18 -12.09
N VAL A 278 4.05 0.05 -12.48
CA VAL A 278 4.09 -1.19 -11.68
C VAL A 278 4.92 -1.08 -10.40
N SER A 279 5.96 -0.24 -10.37
CA SER A 279 6.76 -0.05 -9.16
C SER A 279 6.03 0.77 -8.08
N TYR A 280 5.11 1.66 -8.46
CA TYR A 280 4.24 2.39 -7.53
C TYR A 280 2.94 1.65 -7.21
N TRP A 281 2.51 0.75 -8.09
CA TRP A 281 1.32 -0.06 -7.94
C TRP A 281 1.30 -0.89 -6.64
N GLY A 282 2.33 -1.71 -6.39
CA GLY A 282 2.28 -2.73 -5.32
C GLY A 282 2.04 -2.11 -3.94
N TYR A 283 2.81 -1.07 -3.63
CA TYR A 283 2.65 -0.30 -2.40
C TYR A 283 1.27 0.41 -2.33
N THR A 284 0.75 0.93 -3.45
CA THR A 284 -0.49 1.70 -3.48
C THR A 284 -1.68 0.81 -3.13
N VAL A 285 -1.75 -0.35 -3.78
CA VAL A 285 -2.83 -1.31 -3.61
C VAL A 285 -2.73 -1.99 -2.24
N LEU A 286 -1.51 -2.26 -1.77
CA LEU A 286 -1.28 -2.82 -0.43
C LEU A 286 -1.93 -1.96 0.66
N HIS A 287 -1.74 -0.64 0.65
CA HIS A 287 -2.33 0.25 1.66
C HIS A 287 -3.86 0.28 1.60
N LEU A 288 -4.45 0.23 0.40
CA LEU A 288 -5.91 0.11 0.26
C LEU A 288 -6.43 -1.24 0.77
N ALA A 289 -5.68 -2.33 0.54
CA ALA A 289 -6.01 -3.65 1.08
C ALA A 289 -5.89 -3.70 2.61
N LEU A 290 -4.87 -3.05 3.20
CA LEU A 290 -4.73 -2.91 4.66
C LEU A 290 -5.93 -2.18 5.27
N LEU A 291 -6.36 -1.07 4.67
CA LEU A 291 -7.57 -0.37 5.08
C LEU A 291 -8.78 -1.29 5.01
N ALA A 292 -9.00 -1.94 3.86
CA ALA A 292 -10.15 -2.81 3.63
C ALA A 292 -10.20 -3.97 4.64
N GLU A 293 -9.05 -4.60 4.91
CA GLU A 293 -8.94 -5.71 5.86
C GLU A 293 -9.27 -5.27 7.28
N VAL A 294 -8.64 -4.19 7.76
CA VAL A 294 -8.83 -3.71 9.14
C VAL A 294 -10.27 -3.26 9.36
N LEU A 295 -10.86 -2.50 8.44
CA LEU A 295 -12.24 -2.05 8.56
C LEU A 295 -13.24 -3.22 8.53
N LYS A 296 -13.02 -4.21 7.65
CA LYS A 296 -13.86 -5.40 7.58
C LYS A 296 -13.80 -6.21 8.87
N ARG A 297 -12.60 -6.44 9.41
CA ARG A 297 -12.40 -7.20 10.65
C ARG A 297 -12.95 -6.49 11.89
N ARG A 298 -12.67 -5.20 12.03
CA ARG A 298 -12.95 -4.44 13.28
C ARG A 298 -14.32 -3.79 13.32
N GLN A 299 -14.88 -3.45 12.16
CA GLN A 299 -16.09 -2.65 12.05
C GLN A 299 -17.13 -3.25 11.10
N GLY A 300 -16.83 -4.37 10.44
CA GLY A 300 -17.72 -5.01 9.46
C GLY A 300 -17.91 -4.21 8.16
N ILE A 301 -17.11 -3.17 7.93
CA ILE A 301 -17.21 -2.32 6.74
C ILE A 301 -16.42 -2.98 5.61
N ASP A 302 -17.13 -3.45 4.58
CA ASP A 302 -16.52 -4.11 3.42
C ASP A 302 -16.14 -3.12 2.32
N LEU A 303 -14.84 -3.00 2.05
CA LEU A 303 -14.28 -2.20 0.94
C LEU A 303 -13.71 -3.06 -0.19
N SER A 304 -14.05 -4.35 -0.27
CA SER A 304 -13.59 -5.26 -1.34
C SER A 304 -14.00 -4.84 -2.75
N SER A 305 -15.03 -3.99 -2.89
CA SER A 305 -15.48 -3.42 -4.17
C SER A 305 -14.94 -2.01 -4.43
N LEU A 306 -14.05 -1.49 -3.58
CA LEU A 306 -13.50 -0.14 -3.71
C LEU A 306 -12.81 0.08 -5.07
N ILE A 307 -12.04 -0.92 -5.50
CA ILE A 307 -11.37 -1.00 -6.80
C ILE A 307 -11.51 -2.42 -7.35
N ASN A 308 -11.14 -2.63 -8.62
CA ASN A 308 -11.01 -3.96 -9.20
C ASN A 308 -9.73 -4.66 -8.70
N PHE A 309 -9.72 -5.12 -7.44
CA PHE A 309 -8.56 -5.79 -6.85
C PHE A 309 -8.06 -7.02 -7.65
N PRO A 310 -8.92 -7.93 -8.15
CA PRO A 310 -8.48 -9.00 -9.03
C PRO A 310 -7.84 -8.51 -10.34
N GLY A 311 -8.39 -7.46 -10.96
CA GLY A 311 -7.83 -6.84 -12.16
C GLY A 311 -6.47 -6.18 -11.88
N THR A 312 -6.33 -5.53 -10.74
CA THR A 312 -5.09 -4.93 -10.26
C THR A 312 -3.97 -5.95 -10.08
N VAL A 313 -4.26 -7.16 -9.59
CA VAL A 313 -3.27 -8.26 -9.54
C VAL A 313 -2.90 -8.76 -10.95
N ARG A 314 -3.86 -8.83 -11.87
CA ARG A 314 -3.59 -9.15 -13.30
C ARG A 314 -2.77 -8.07 -14.00
N TYR A 315 -2.90 -6.80 -13.62
CA TYR A 315 -2.01 -5.73 -14.07
C TYR A 315 -0.57 -5.99 -13.62
N GLY A 316 -0.35 -6.27 -12.33
CA GLY A 316 0.99 -6.62 -11.80
C GLY A 316 1.59 -7.86 -12.50
N LEU A 317 0.78 -8.90 -12.73
CA LEU A 317 1.15 -10.08 -13.50
C LEU A 317 1.61 -9.72 -14.92
N ASN A 318 0.84 -8.93 -15.65
CA ASN A 318 1.16 -8.56 -17.03
C ASN A 318 2.36 -7.64 -17.13
N MET A 319 2.60 -6.79 -16.14
CA MET A 319 3.80 -5.96 -16.06
C MET A 319 5.04 -6.75 -15.61
N SER A 320 4.91 -8.01 -15.18
CA SER A 320 6.08 -8.85 -14.88
C SER A 320 6.85 -9.25 -16.14
N MET A 321 8.17 -9.19 -16.06
CA MET A 321 9.06 -9.46 -17.18
C MET A 321 10.41 -10.00 -16.66
N PRO A 322 10.46 -11.19 -16.03
CA PRO A 322 11.68 -11.69 -15.41
C PRO A 322 12.83 -11.84 -16.43
N THR A 323 14.03 -11.41 -16.06
CA THR A 323 15.25 -11.56 -16.88
C THR A 323 16.32 -12.36 -16.14
N HIS A 324 17.35 -12.82 -16.85
CA HIS A 324 18.52 -13.42 -16.21
C HIS A 324 19.11 -12.47 -15.16
N GLY A 325 19.41 -13.01 -13.97
CA GLY A 325 19.94 -12.24 -12.84
C GLY A 325 18.95 -11.26 -12.17
N LYS A 326 17.72 -11.11 -12.68
CA LYS A 326 16.71 -10.20 -12.10
C LYS A 326 15.29 -10.78 -12.22
N PRO A 327 14.91 -11.73 -11.35
CA PRO A 327 13.61 -12.41 -11.40
C PRO A 327 12.43 -11.46 -11.11
N GLY A 328 12.64 -10.39 -10.35
CA GLY A 328 11.63 -9.35 -10.08
C GLY A 328 11.49 -8.30 -11.19
N ASP A 329 12.11 -8.48 -12.35
CA ASP A 329 12.09 -7.47 -13.42
C ASP A 329 10.70 -7.23 -14.01
N CYS A 330 10.53 -6.06 -14.64
CA CYS A 330 9.24 -5.57 -15.08
C CYS A 330 9.29 -4.84 -16.41
N VAL A 331 8.12 -4.69 -17.02
CA VAL A 331 7.87 -3.71 -18.08
C VAL A 331 8.06 -2.31 -17.50
N ASN A 332 9.18 -1.67 -17.82
CA ASN A 332 9.67 -0.50 -17.09
C ASN A 332 9.22 0.85 -17.67
N PHE A 333 7.91 1.06 -17.80
CA PHE A 333 7.36 2.38 -18.13
C PHE A 333 7.39 3.32 -16.93
N GLY A 334 7.75 4.59 -17.18
CA GLY A 334 7.98 5.59 -16.13
C GLY A 334 9.06 5.18 -15.13
N ASP A 335 8.92 5.68 -13.91
CA ASP A 335 9.80 5.39 -12.79
C ASP A 335 9.65 3.92 -12.30
N ALA A 336 10.23 2.96 -13.02
CA ALA A 336 10.09 1.53 -12.72
C ALA A 336 11.42 0.77 -12.63
N SER A 337 11.59 -0.03 -11.59
CA SER A 337 12.79 -0.87 -11.37
C SER A 337 12.49 -2.36 -11.32
N VAL A 338 11.48 -2.75 -10.57
CA VAL A 338 11.00 -4.13 -10.38
C VAL A 338 9.48 -4.12 -10.29
N VAL A 339 8.87 -5.29 -10.46
CA VAL A 339 7.49 -5.50 -10.02
C VAL A 339 7.47 -5.20 -8.52
N GLY A 340 6.68 -4.22 -8.10
CA GLY A 340 6.58 -3.81 -6.70
C GLY A 340 6.12 -4.95 -5.79
N ASP A 341 5.92 -4.66 -4.50
CA ASP A 341 5.48 -5.66 -3.52
C ASP A 341 4.20 -6.40 -3.96
N ALA A 342 4.33 -7.70 -4.24
CA ALA A 342 3.24 -8.57 -4.67
C ALA A 342 2.42 -9.14 -3.50
N SER A 343 2.68 -8.73 -2.25
CA SER A 343 1.96 -9.20 -1.04
C SER A 343 0.44 -9.08 -1.15
N VAL A 344 -0.05 -8.09 -1.88
CA VAL A 344 -1.49 -7.91 -2.10
C VAL A 344 -2.12 -9.05 -2.89
N ALA A 345 -1.35 -9.78 -3.70
CA ALA A 345 -1.84 -10.97 -4.40
C ALA A 345 -2.29 -12.05 -3.42
N SER A 346 -1.59 -12.26 -2.30
CA SER A 346 -2.03 -13.18 -1.24
C SER A 346 -3.39 -12.78 -0.65
N TRP A 347 -3.61 -11.48 -0.44
CA TRP A 347 -4.90 -10.96 0.04
C TRP A 347 -6.01 -11.21 -0.96
N VAL A 348 -5.79 -10.86 -2.23
CA VAL A 348 -6.78 -11.06 -3.30
C VAL A 348 -7.10 -12.54 -3.47
N ALA A 349 -6.08 -13.41 -3.49
CA ALA A 349 -6.26 -14.84 -3.61
C ALA A 349 -7.13 -15.40 -2.48
N ARG A 350 -6.82 -15.07 -1.22
CA ARG A 350 -7.59 -15.52 -0.06
C ARG A 350 -9.01 -14.96 -0.04
N HIS A 351 -9.16 -13.66 -0.29
CA HIS A 351 -10.42 -12.95 -0.16
C HIS A 351 -11.42 -13.30 -1.27
N PHE A 352 -10.95 -13.34 -2.52
CA PHE A 352 -11.78 -13.61 -3.69
C PHE A 352 -11.72 -15.06 -4.15
N ARG A 353 -10.93 -15.91 -3.48
CA ARG A 353 -10.63 -17.30 -3.91
C ARG A 353 -10.10 -17.34 -5.34
N ASP A 354 -9.34 -16.32 -5.74
CA ASP A 354 -8.85 -16.14 -7.11
C ASP A 354 -7.58 -16.99 -7.35
N PRO A 355 -7.61 -17.97 -8.27
CA PRO A 355 -6.50 -18.87 -8.49
C PRO A 355 -5.35 -18.23 -9.29
N ILE A 356 -5.61 -17.18 -10.08
CA ILE A 356 -4.57 -16.40 -10.77
C ILE A 356 -3.83 -15.52 -9.76
N ALA A 357 -4.55 -14.90 -8.83
CA ALA A 357 -3.90 -14.15 -7.75
C ALA A 357 -3.02 -15.05 -6.88
N GLN A 358 -3.45 -16.30 -6.65
CA GLN A 358 -2.64 -17.29 -5.95
C GLN A 358 -1.37 -17.64 -6.73
N TYR A 359 -1.44 -17.77 -8.06
CA TYR A 359 -0.26 -17.93 -8.91
C TYR A 359 0.69 -16.73 -8.79
N VAL A 360 0.17 -15.49 -8.83
CA VAL A 360 0.99 -14.28 -8.67
C VAL A 360 1.70 -14.27 -7.32
N ALA A 361 1.01 -14.62 -6.23
CA ALA A 361 1.61 -14.70 -4.90
C ALA A 361 2.78 -15.70 -4.81
N LEU A 362 2.72 -16.78 -5.61
CA LEU A 362 3.71 -17.85 -5.60
C LEU A 362 4.87 -17.65 -6.58
N GLU A 363 4.60 -17.09 -7.76
CA GLU A 363 5.55 -17.15 -8.89
C GLU A 363 6.08 -15.79 -9.33
N ILE A 364 5.39 -14.68 -9.01
CA ILE A 364 5.69 -13.37 -9.61
C ILE A 364 6.29 -12.38 -8.60
N GLY A 365 7.37 -11.73 -8.99
CA GLY A 365 8.03 -10.69 -8.18
C GLY A 365 8.74 -11.25 -6.95
N GLU A 366 8.95 -10.40 -5.94
CA GLU A 366 9.56 -10.77 -4.66
C GLU A 366 8.56 -10.70 -3.51
N VAL A 367 8.77 -11.54 -2.49
CA VAL A 367 8.07 -11.42 -1.21
C VAL A 367 8.95 -10.63 -0.25
N SER A 368 8.68 -9.33 -0.15
CA SER A 368 9.49 -8.40 0.66
C SER A 368 8.79 -7.91 1.93
N SER A 369 7.54 -8.31 2.16
CA SER A 369 6.74 -7.89 3.30
C SER A 369 6.04 -9.04 4.02
N HIS A 370 5.84 -8.86 5.33
CA HIS A 370 5.15 -9.80 6.20
C HIS A 370 3.66 -9.95 5.84
N TYR A 371 3.07 -8.96 5.14
CA TYR A 371 1.67 -9.02 4.72
C TYR A 371 1.39 -10.21 3.79
N ALA A 372 2.33 -10.60 2.94
CA ALA A 372 2.19 -11.79 2.10
C ALA A 372 1.99 -13.06 2.94
N VAL A 373 2.71 -13.16 4.08
CA VAL A 373 2.61 -14.30 5.02
C VAL A 373 1.28 -14.27 5.77
N VAL A 374 0.84 -13.08 6.21
CA VAL A 374 -0.44 -12.91 6.92
C VAL A 374 -1.61 -13.40 6.08
N TRP A 375 -1.63 -13.03 4.81
CA TRP A 375 -2.78 -13.25 3.94
C TRP A 375 -2.74 -14.53 3.12
N PHE A 376 -1.59 -15.16 2.94
CA PHE A 376 -1.50 -16.38 2.13
C PHE A 376 -2.38 -17.50 2.70
N ASP A 377 -3.15 -18.13 1.82
CA ASP A 377 -4.02 -19.25 2.14
C ASP A 377 -3.71 -20.43 1.20
N PRO A 378 -3.08 -21.52 1.70
CA PRO A 378 -2.71 -22.66 0.88
C PRO A 378 -3.92 -23.48 0.38
N SER A 379 -5.13 -23.21 0.88
CA SER A 379 -6.35 -23.86 0.38
C SER A 379 -6.80 -23.33 -0.98
N VAL A 380 -6.37 -22.13 -1.37
CA VAL A 380 -6.55 -21.62 -2.73
C VAL A 380 -5.51 -22.28 -3.64
N LYS A 381 -5.97 -22.92 -4.72
CA LYS A 381 -5.08 -23.58 -5.68
C LYS A 381 -4.66 -22.58 -6.74
N ALA A 382 -3.34 -22.45 -6.93
CA ALA A 382 -2.81 -21.63 -7.99
C ALA A 382 -3.18 -22.21 -9.35
N GLN A 383 -3.49 -21.32 -10.29
CA GLN A 383 -3.71 -21.64 -11.68
C GLN A 383 -2.75 -20.80 -12.51
N GLU A 384 -1.96 -21.46 -13.36
CA GLU A 384 -1.14 -20.77 -14.33
C GLU A 384 -2.03 -19.95 -15.28
N PRO A 385 -1.69 -18.68 -15.56
CA PRO A 385 -2.51 -17.84 -16.42
C PRO A 385 -2.55 -18.38 -17.86
N GLY A 386 -3.74 -18.36 -18.46
CA GLY A 386 -3.96 -18.90 -19.80
C GLY A 386 -3.70 -17.90 -20.92
N PRO A 387 -3.87 -18.35 -22.19
CA PRO A 387 -3.70 -17.49 -23.37
C PRO A 387 -4.61 -16.26 -23.41
N ASP A 388 -5.71 -16.26 -22.66
CA ASP A 388 -6.62 -15.12 -22.51
C ASP A 388 -5.95 -13.90 -21.85
N LEU A 389 -4.85 -14.11 -21.14
CA LEU A 389 -4.05 -13.04 -20.52
C LEU A 389 -2.75 -12.73 -21.29
N HIS A 390 -2.52 -13.36 -22.43
CA HIS A 390 -1.32 -13.14 -23.23
C HIS A 390 -1.33 -11.81 -23.98
N ASP A 391 -2.51 -11.34 -24.41
CA ASP A 391 -2.69 -10.07 -25.11
C ASP A 391 -3.59 -9.15 -24.29
N SER A 392 -2.95 -8.35 -23.44
CA SER A 392 -3.64 -7.44 -22.52
C SER A 392 -3.57 -6.01 -23.04
N ARG A 393 -4.73 -5.40 -23.32
CA ARG A 393 -4.87 -3.95 -23.52
C ARG A 393 -5.56 -3.34 -22.30
N PHE A 394 -4.82 -2.50 -21.58
CA PHE A 394 -5.31 -1.83 -20.39
C PHE A 394 -6.09 -0.55 -20.72
N SER A 395 -6.97 -0.16 -19.80
CA SER A 395 -7.80 1.05 -19.89
C SER A 395 -7.01 2.36 -19.78
N ILE A 396 -5.75 2.27 -19.39
CA ILE A 396 -4.76 3.37 -19.41
C ILE A 396 -3.99 3.47 -20.74
N ASP A 397 -4.47 2.77 -21.78
CA ASP A 397 -3.91 2.68 -23.14
C ASP A 397 -2.52 2.03 -23.25
N TRP A 398 -2.16 1.22 -22.25
CA TRP A 398 -0.97 0.37 -22.30
C TRP A 398 -1.34 -1.01 -22.85
N ALA A 399 -0.45 -1.60 -23.65
CA ALA A 399 -0.62 -2.93 -24.19
C ALA A 399 0.58 -3.81 -23.82
N VAL A 400 0.32 -5.07 -23.47
CA VAL A 400 1.34 -6.10 -23.25
C VAL A 400 0.91 -7.35 -24.02
N SER A 401 1.79 -7.84 -24.87
CA SER A 401 1.68 -9.13 -25.55
C SER A 401 2.81 -10.04 -25.08
N ARG A 402 2.53 -11.31 -24.84
CA ARG A 402 3.52 -12.28 -24.33
C ARG A 402 3.25 -13.71 -24.77
N THR A 403 4.28 -14.55 -24.74
CA THR A 403 4.16 -15.99 -25.02
C THR A 403 4.02 -16.85 -23.76
N GLY A 404 4.19 -16.24 -22.58
CA GLY A 404 4.16 -16.88 -21.26
C GLY A 404 4.77 -15.97 -20.19
N TYR A 405 5.04 -16.51 -19.00
CA TYR A 405 5.48 -15.76 -17.82
C TYR A 405 6.90 -16.11 -17.33
N ASP A 406 7.54 -17.10 -17.94
CA ASP A 406 8.86 -17.58 -17.54
C ASP A 406 10.03 -16.81 -18.18
N LEU A 407 11.26 -17.25 -17.90
CA LEU A 407 12.47 -16.70 -18.51
C LEU A 407 12.50 -16.91 -20.03
N ALA A 408 12.02 -18.04 -20.55
CA ALA A 408 12.05 -18.33 -21.98
C ALA A 408 11.09 -17.45 -22.80
N SER A 409 10.03 -16.95 -22.14
CA SER A 409 8.94 -16.21 -22.77
C SER A 409 9.37 -14.90 -23.41
N THR A 410 8.76 -14.56 -24.54
CA THR A 410 8.84 -13.23 -25.14
C THR A 410 7.77 -12.33 -24.54
N VAL A 411 8.12 -11.09 -24.24
CA VAL A 411 7.20 -10.04 -23.79
C VAL A 411 7.45 -8.82 -24.65
N VAL A 412 6.40 -8.24 -25.22
CA VAL A 412 6.41 -6.97 -25.94
C VAL A 412 5.35 -6.08 -25.28
N ALA A 413 5.75 -4.89 -24.88
CA ALA A 413 4.83 -3.93 -24.29
C ALA A 413 4.96 -2.59 -24.99
N MET A 414 3.83 -1.88 -25.11
CA MET A 414 3.77 -0.53 -25.65
C MET A 414 2.94 0.33 -24.71
N ARG A 415 3.43 1.53 -24.44
CA ARG A 415 2.67 2.56 -23.72
C ARG A 415 2.21 3.63 -24.68
N SER A 416 0.91 3.88 -24.73
CA SER A 416 0.33 5.14 -25.16
C SER A 416 -0.70 5.55 -24.09
N GLY A 417 -1.04 6.83 -23.95
CA GLY A 417 -1.97 7.26 -22.89
C GLY A 417 -1.77 8.68 -22.39
N LEU A 418 -2.64 9.09 -21.47
CA LEU A 418 -2.64 10.41 -20.85
C LEU A 418 -1.44 10.63 -19.92
N PRO A 419 -1.09 11.89 -19.61
CA PRO A 419 -0.07 12.19 -18.61
C PRO A 419 -0.45 11.74 -17.22
N ALA A 420 0.48 11.04 -16.58
CA ALA A 420 0.39 10.60 -15.21
C ALA A 420 1.61 11.02 -14.39
N ASN A 421 1.47 11.03 -13.06
CA ASN A 421 2.62 11.20 -12.18
C ASN A 421 3.62 10.03 -12.36
N HIS A 422 4.89 10.25 -12.03
CA HIS A 422 5.96 9.26 -12.21
C HIS A 422 6.16 8.73 -13.66
N GLU A 423 5.56 9.38 -14.66
CA GLU A 423 5.82 9.05 -16.06
C GLU A 423 7.14 9.63 -16.56
N HIS A 424 7.65 9.04 -17.64
CA HIS A 424 8.68 9.64 -18.48
C HIS A 424 8.03 10.25 -19.73
N ALA A 425 8.85 10.88 -20.58
CA ALA A 425 8.43 11.23 -21.95
C ALA A 425 8.42 9.98 -22.86
N ASP A 426 7.70 8.93 -22.45
CA ASP A 426 7.79 7.56 -22.98
C ASP A 426 6.57 7.11 -23.80
N ARG A 427 5.73 8.04 -24.25
CA ARG A 427 4.59 7.72 -25.11
C ARG A 427 5.05 7.16 -26.44
N ASN A 428 4.37 6.10 -26.90
CA ASN A 428 4.71 5.29 -28.06
C ASN A 428 6.07 4.57 -27.95
N SER A 429 6.64 4.48 -26.74
CA SER A 429 7.79 3.61 -26.49
C SER A 429 7.37 2.13 -26.51
N VAL A 430 8.34 1.28 -26.83
CA VAL A 430 8.20 -0.18 -26.84
C VAL A 430 9.27 -0.79 -25.94
N VAL A 431 8.83 -1.68 -25.05
CA VAL A 431 9.69 -2.53 -24.23
C VAL A 431 9.59 -3.95 -24.78
N MET A 432 10.71 -4.66 -24.90
CA MET A 432 10.78 -6.02 -25.40
C MET A 432 11.83 -6.84 -24.66
N LYS A 433 11.43 -8.01 -24.21
CA LYS A 433 12.30 -9.07 -23.68
C LYS A 433 12.07 -10.35 -24.44
N SER A 434 13.12 -11.13 -24.68
CA SER A 434 13.01 -12.48 -25.24
C SER A 434 14.09 -13.39 -24.66
N ARG A 435 13.72 -14.64 -24.33
CA ARG A 435 14.66 -15.65 -23.78
C ARG A 435 15.52 -15.13 -22.62
N GLY A 436 14.89 -14.38 -21.71
CA GLY A 436 15.54 -13.90 -20.49
C GLY A 436 16.38 -12.63 -20.68
N GLU A 437 16.48 -12.10 -21.89
CA GLU A 437 17.29 -10.94 -22.24
C GLU A 437 16.43 -9.72 -22.59
N ARG A 438 16.82 -8.53 -22.13
CA ARG A 438 16.19 -7.27 -22.55
C ARG A 438 16.72 -6.88 -23.93
N LEU A 439 15.82 -6.68 -24.89
CA LEU A 439 16.15 -6.24 -26.24
C LEU A 439 15.85 -4.74 -26.42
N LEU A 440 14.66 -4.30 -25.98
CA LEU A 440 14.23 -2.90 -25.96
C LEU A 440 13.72 -2.57 -24.56
N HIS A 441 14.16 -1.48 -23.96
CA HIS A 441 13.76 -1.11 -22.60
C HIS A 441 14.03 0.38 -22.33
N ASP A 442 13.35 0.95 -21.32
CA ASP A 442 13.69 2.29 -20.83
C ASP A 442 15.08 2.25 -20.14
N PRO A 443 15.98 3.20 -20.43
CA PRO A 443 17.34 3.20 -19.92
C PRO A 443 17.46 3.57 -18.43
N PHE A 444 16.37 3.86 -17.73
CA PHE A 444 16.40 4.24 -16.33
C PHE A 444 15.97 3.09 -15.39
N LYS A 445 16.56 3.07 -14.18
CA LYS A 445 16.27 2.17 -13.04
C LYS A 445 16.34 0.66 -13.29
N ALA A 446 15.44 0.09 -14.09
CA ALA A 446 15.38 -1.35 -14.30
C ALA A 446 16.64 -1.88 -15.02
N SER A 447 17.21 -1.04 -15.88
CA SER A 447 18.27 -1.44 -16.82
C SER A 447 19.68 -1.06 -16.34
N TYR A 448 19.80 -0.07 -15.45
CA TYR A 448 21.07 0.38 -14.90
C TYR A 448 20.94 0.74 -13.42
N SER A 449 21.94 0.35 -12.63
CA SER A 449 22.08 0.85 -11.25
C SER A 449 22.33 2.35 -11.30
N TYR A 450 21.50 3.13 -10.63
CA TYR A 450 21.79 4.54 -10.38
C TYR A 450 22.90 4.59 -9.32
N THR A 451 24.14 4.78 -9.76
CA THR A 451 25.25 5.18 -8.87
C THR A 451 25.17 6.67 -8.60
#